data_AF-A0AAD0TC56-F1
#
_entry.id   AF-A0AAD0TC56-F1
#
_cell.length_a   1.000
_cell.length_b   1.000
_cell.length_c   1.000
_cell.angle_alpha   90.00
_cell.angle_beta   90.00
_cell.angle_gamma   90.00
#
_symmetry.space_group_name_H-M   'P 1'
#
loop_
_entity.id
_entity.type
_entity.pdbx_description
1 polymer ?
#
loop_
_entity_poly.entity_id
_entity_poly.type
_entity_poly.pdbx_seq_one_letter_code
_entity_poly.pdbx_strand_id
1 'polypeptide(L)'
;MEDNGWLLLAAAGTLLAAALHFGCIVFGSAWYDAMGAGERMVRLSREGRWQPTLITGAITLVLVIWALYALAGAGMLPALPAPRFVLFAITVVLLLRGVAGLAIARFRPGYNGARFWIVSSATCLMLGGLYLTGTLQAWPRL
;
A
#
# COMPACT_ATOMS: atom_id res chain seq x y z
N MET A 1 -11.66 16.21 -20.37
CA MET A 1 -10.87 15.41 -19.42
C MET A 1 -11.83 14.92 -18.38
N GLU A 2 -12.33 13.69 -18.49
CA GLU A 2 -13.11 13.11 -17.40
C GLU A 2 -12.10 12.60 -16.36
N ASP A 3 -11.89 13.41 -15.33
CA ASP A 3 -11.02 13.10 -14.21
C ASP A 3 -11.48 11.80 -13.55
N ASN A 4 -10.59 10.81 -13.47
CA ASN A 4 -10.92 9.53 -12.87
C ASN A 4 -10.87 9.64 -11.35
N GLY A 5 -11.98 10.06 -10.73
CA GLY A 5 -12.09 10.22 -9.28
C GLY A 5 -11.67 8.99 -8.47
N TRP A 6 -11.86 7.78 -9.01
CA TRP A 6 -11.46 6.54 -8.34
C TRP A 6 -9.94 6.37 -8.29
N LEU A 7 -9.23 6.63 -9.39
CA LEU A 7 -7.77 6.62 -9.39
C LEU A 7 -7.17 7.77 -8.57
N LEU A 8 -7.84 8.92 -8.49
CA LEU A 8 -7.42 10.01 -7.59
C LEU A 8 -7.54 9.61 -6.11
N LEU A 9 -8.66 8.99 -5.72
CA LEU A 9 -8.84 8.45 -4.37
C LEU A 9 -7.84 7.32 -4.09
N ALA A 10 -7.59 6.45 -5.06
CA ALA A 10 -6.58 5.40 -4.95
C ALA A 10 -5.17 5.99 -4.75
N ALA A 11 -4.81 7.01 -5.52
CA ALA A 11 -3.54 7.72 -5.38
C ALA A 11 -3.41 8.36 -4.01
N ALA A 12 -4.41 9.13 -3.56
CA ALA A 12 -4.41 9.79 -2.27
C ALA A 12 -4.29 8.79 -1.10
N GLY A 13 -5.06 7.69 -1.13
CA GLY A 13 -4.97 6.64 -0.13
C GLY A 13 -3.62 5.92 -0.15
N THR A 14 -3.03 5.70 -1.33
CA THR A 14 -1.70 5.09 -1.48
C THR A 14 -0.60 6.01 -0.94
N LEU A 15 -0.69 7.32 -1.19
CA LEU A 15 0.24 8.32 -0.63
C LEU A 15 0.12 8.42 0.88
N LEU A 16 -1.09 8.38 1.44
CA LEU A 16 -1.28 8.32 2.88
C LEU A 16 -0.62 7.07 3.48
N ALA A 17 -0.80 5.91 2.84
CA ALA A 17 -0.12 4.69 3.25
C ALA A 17 1.42 4.82 3.19
N ALA A 18 1.96 5.43 2.13
CA ALA A 18 3.39 5.70 2.01
C ALA A 18 3.89 6.62 3.13
N ALA A 19 3.15 7.68 3.45
CA ALA A 19 3.46 8.60 4.54
C ALA A 19 3.45 7.90 5.91
N LEU A 20 2.52 6.99 6.16
CA LEU A 20 2.50 6.19 7.39
C LEU A 20 3.74 5.27 7.51
N HIS A 21 4.15 4.62 6.42
CA HIS A 21 5.36 3.79 6.40
C HIS A 21 6.63 4.63 6.57
N PHE A 22 6.69 5.80 5.95
CA PHE A 22 7.77 6.75 6.16
C PHE A 22 7.81 7.26 7.61
N GLY A 23 6.66 7.54 8.20
CA GLY A 23 6.53 7.90 9.61
C GLY A 23 7.12 6.84 10.54
N CYS A 24 6.96 5.54 10.23
CA CYS A 24 7.60 4.48 11.01
C CYS A 24 9.13 4.57 10.99
N ILE A 25 9.73 5.03 9.89
CA ILE A 25 11.18 5.25 9.80
C ILE A 25 11.59 6.44 10.67
N VAL A 26 10.84 7.54 10.61
CA VAL A 26 11.17 8.79 11.31
C VAL A 26 10.95 8.69 12.82
N PHE A 27 9.82 8.12 13.24
CA PHE A 27 9.42 8.05 14.65
C PHE A 27 9.82 6.71 15.32
N GLY A 28 10.37 5.78 14.54
CA GLY A 28 10.99 4.55 15.03
C GLY A 28 10.01 3.60 15.73
N SER A 29 10.53 2.87 16.73
CA SER A 29 9.88 1.69 17.30
C SER A 29 8.48 1.93 17.86
N ALA A 30 8.19 3.12 18.40
CA ALA A 30 6.87 3.46 18.92
C ALA A 30 5.80 3.46 17.81
N TRP A 31 6.15 3.96 16.62
CA TRP A 31 5.25 3.94 15.47
C TRP A 31 5.13 2.54 14.86
N TYR A 32 6.22 1.77 14.81
CA TYR A 32 6.14 0.35 14.42
C TYR A 32 5.16 -0.42 15.31
N ASP A 33 5.23 -0.21 16.63
CA ASP A 33 4.35 -0.87 17.60
C ASP A 33 2.90 -0.38 17.47
N ALA A 34 2.68 0.94 17.39
CA ALA A 34 1.36 1.54 17.23
C ALA A 34 0.67 1.09 15.91
N MET A 35 1.45 0.94 14.84
CA MET A 35 0.96 0.41 13.57
C MET A 35 0.78 -1.11 13.58
N GLY A 36 1.12 -1.79 14.68
CA GLY A 36 0.94 -3.23 14.85
C GLY A 36 1.95 -4.07 14.07
N ALA A 37 3.14 -3.52 13.77
CA ALA A 37 4.24 -4.29 13.23
C ALA A 37 4.61 -5.41 14.22
N GLY A 38 4.96 -6.60 13.70
CA GLY A 38 5.30 -7.74 14.55
C GLY A 38 6.48 -7.45 15.49
N GLU A 39 6.51 -8.14 16.63
CA GLU A 39 7.49 -7.93 17.70
C GLU A 39 8.94 -7.94 17.22
N ARG A 40 9.24 -8.75 16.20
CA ARG A 40 10.56 -8.78 15.55
C ARG A 40 10.94 -7.43 14.95
N MET A 41 10.02 -6.76 14.27
CA MET A 41 10.28 -5.47 13.63
C MET A 41 10.46 -4.37 14.68
N VAL A 42 9.59 -4.35 15.69
CA VAL A 42 9.67 -3.40 16.81
C VAL A 42 11.00 -3.56 17.55
N ARG A 43 11.41 -4.80 17.85
CA ARG A 43 12.69 -5.08 18.50
C ARG A 43 13.89 -4.63 17.66
N LEU A 44 13.92 -4.98 16.38
CA LEU A 44 15.00 -4.55 15.48
C LEU A 44 15.10 -3.02 15.42
N SER A 45 13.97 -2.32 15.41
CA SER A 45 13.95 -0.85 15.44
C SER A 45 14.48 -0.29 16.77
N ARG A 46 14.11 -0.87 17.91
CA ARG A 46 14.64 -0.49 19.24
C ARG A 46 16.15 -0.68 19.34
N GLU A 47 16.67 -1.74 18.74
CA GLU A 47 18.10 -2.05 18.68
C GLU A 47 18.89 -1.14 17.70
N GLY A 48 18.25 -0.16 17.05
CA GLY A 48 18.92 0.74 16.10
C GLY A 48 19.38 0.05 14.82
N ARG A 49 18.80 -1.11 14.49
CA ARG A 49 19.17 -1.89 13.31
C ARG A 49 18.68 -1.18 12.05
N TRP A 50 19.45 -1.29 10.96
CA TRP A 50 19.10 -0.67 9.68
C TRP A 50 18.04 -1.46 8.90
N GLN A 51 17.83 -2.74 9.23
CA GLN A 51 16.91 -3.62 8.50
C GLN A 51 15.45 -3.12 8.45
N PRO A 52 14.83 -2.64 9.55
CA PRO A 52 13.50 -2.03 9.51
C PRO A 52 13.42 -0.88 8.50
N THR A 53 14.37 0.05 8.57
CA THR A 53 14.44 1.21 7.68
C THR A 53 14.56 0.82 6.22
N LEU A 54 15.39 -0.18 5.88
CA LEU A 54 15.48 -0.65 4.49
C LEU A 54 14.15 -1.24 4.03
N ILE A 55 13.53 -2.11 4.84
CA ILE A 55 12.30 -2.81 4.47
C ILE A 55 11.15 -1.82 4.30
N THR A 56 10.91 -0.94 5.27
CA THR A 56 9.86 0.07 5.17
C THR A 56 10.17 1.12 4.11
N GLY A 57 11.44 1.49 3.94
CA GLY A 57 11.86 2.42 2.89
C GLY A 57 11.53 1.88 1.50
N ALA A 58 11.81 0.59 1.26
CA ALA A 58 11.43 -0.07 0.02
C ALA A 58 9.91 -0.09 -0.18
N ILE A 59 9.13 -0.39 0.87
CA ILE A 59 7.66 -0.35 0.80
C ILE A 59 7.16 1.06 0.48
N THR A 60 7.67 2.08 1.18
CA THR A 60 7.33 3.49 0.93
C THR A 60 7.59 3.87 -0.52
N LEU A 61 8.77 3.51 -1.07
CA LEU A 61 9.12 3.81 -2.45
C LEU A 61 8.15 3.14 -3.44
N VAL A 62 7.85 1.86 -3.23
CA VAL A 62 6.89 1.12 -4.07
C VAL A 62 5.51 1.77 -4.04
N LEU A 63 5.02 2.16 -2.86
CA LEU A 63 3.73 2.84 -2.72
C LEU A 63 3.72 4.21 -3.41
N VAL A 64 4.81 4.99 -3.32
CA VAL A 64 4.94 6.25 -4.06
C VAL A 64 4.87 5.99 -5.56
N ILE A 65 5.59 5.00 -6.08
CA ILE A 65 5.54 4.63 -7.50
C ILE A 65 4.10 4.27 -7.91
N TRP A 66 3.39 3.47 -7.12
CA TRP A 66 2.00 3.09 -7.42
C TRP A 66 1.08 4.30 -7.45
N ALA A 67 1.23 5.23 -6.51
CA ALA A 67 0.46 6.47 -6.51
C ALA A 67 0.73 7.33 -7.75
N LEU A 68 1.97 7.40 -8.23
CA LEU A 68 2.31 8.11 -9.48
C LEU A 68 1.63 7.46 -10.69
N TYR A 69 1.58 6.11 -10.75
CA TYR A 69 0.83 5.40 -11.79
C TYR A 69 -0.67 5.67 -11.71
N ALA A 70 -1.25 5.74 -10.51
CA ALA A 70 -2.64 6.10 -10.33
C ALA A 70 -2.93 7.54 -10.80
N LEU A 71 -2.08 8.50 -10.46
CA LEU A 71 -2.19 9.89 -10.92
C LEU A 71 -2.04 10.02 -12.44
N ALA A 72 -1.11 9.28 -13.04
CA ALA A 72 -0.95 9.22 -14.49
C ALA A 72 -2.19 8.62 -15.16
N GLY A 73 -2.74 7.52 -14.62
CA GLY A 73 -3.98 6.92 -15.12
C GLY A 73 -5.23 7.78 -14.90
N ALA A 74 -5.20 8.70 -13.92
CA ALA A 74 -6.23 9.70 -13.70
C ALA A 74 -6.12 10.91 -14.63
N GLY A 75 -5.03 11.04 -15.39
CA GLY A 75 -4.77 12.18 -16.27
C GLY A 75 -4.12 13.40 -15.60
N MET A 76 -3.66 13.28 -14.34
CA MET A 76 -2.98 14.36 -13.62
C MET A 76 -1.48 14.46 -13.96
N LEU A 77 -0.88 13.34 -14.38
CA LEU A 77 0.52 13.26 -14.78
C LEU A 77 0.63 12.78 -16.23
N PRO A 78 1.75 13.06 -16.91
CA PRO A 78 2.04 12.45 -18.21
C PRO A 78 1.96 10.93 -18.16
N ALA A 79 1.60 10.32 -19.29
CA ALA A 79 1.54 8.87 -19.40
C ALA A 79 2.89 8.23 -19.05
N LEU A 80 2.86 7.35 -18.05
CA LEU A 80 3.99 6.51 -17.65
C LEU A 80 4.06 5.25 -18.52
N PRO A 81 5.21 4.57 -18.62
CA PRO A 81 5.34 3.38 -19.46
C PRO A 81 4.43 2.23 -18.99
N ALA A 82 3.75 1.58 -19.94
CA ALA A 82 2.93 0.40 -19.72
C ALA A 82 1.85 0.53 -18.61
N PRO A 83 1.04 1.62 -18.57
CA PRO A 83 0.18 1.91 -17.43
C PRO A 83 -0.92 0.86 -17.26
N ARG A 84 -1.44 0.28 -18.36
CA ARG A 84 -2.40 -0.83 -18.33
C ARG A 84 -1.88 -2.03 -17.53
N PHE A 85 -0.65 -2.47 -17.83
CA PHE A 85 -0.04 -3.63 -17.17
C PHE A 85 0.28 -3.34 -15.71
N VAL A 86 0.81 -2.15 -15.43
CA VAL A 86 1.21 -1.77 -14.07
C VAL A 86 -0.01 -1.59 -13.17
N LEU A 87 -1.04 -0.87 -13.61
CA LEU A 87 -2.27 -0.67 -12.83
C LEU A 87 -3.02 -1.99 -12.59
N PHE A 88 -3.05 -2.88 -13.59
CA PHE A 88 -3.56 -4.23 -13.41
C PHE A 88 -2.75 -5.02 -12.37
N ALA A 89 -1.42 -4.99 -12.46
CA ALA A 89 -0.54 -5.68 -11.50
C ALA A 89 -0.72 -5.16 -10.07
N ILE A 90 -0.79 -3.83 -9.89
CA ILE A 90 -1.06 -3.19 -8.59
C ILE A 90 -2.39 -3.68 -8.02
N THR A 91 -3.44 -3.68 -8.84
CA THR A 91 -4.76 -4.16 -8.46
C THR A 91 -4.72 -5.60 -7.96
N VAL A 92 -4.11 -6.50 -8.73
CA VAL A 92 -3.96 -7.91 -8.37
C VAL A 92 -3.18 -8.07 -7.07
N VAL A 93 -2.04 -7.39 -6.92
CA VAL A 93 -1.22 -7.47 -5.71
C VAL A 93 -1.98 -6.98 -4.47
N LEU A 94 -2.69 -5.85 -4.56
CA LEU A 94 -3.46 -5.30 -3.44
C LEU A 94 -4.59 -6.22 -3.01
N LEU A 95 -5.35 -6.77 -3.97
CA LEU A 95 -6.44 -7.70 -3.71
C LEU A 95 -5.92 -9.01 -3.11
N LEU A 96 -4.88 -9.61 -3.70
CA LEU A 96 -4.26 -10.82 -3.19
C LEU A 96 -3.72 -10.62 -1.78
N ARG A 97 -3.02 -9.51 -1.54
CA ARG A 97 -2.48 -9.19 -0.22
C ARG A 97 -3.59 -8.99 0.81
N GLY A 98 -4.67 -8.33 0.42
CA GLY A 98 -5.86 -8.14 1.26
C GLY A 98 -6.51 -9.46 1.66
N VAL A 99 -6.78 -10.35 0.69
CA VAL A 99 -7.36 -11.67 0.96
C VAL A 99 -6.43 -12.55 1.78
N ALA A 100 -5.15 -12.61 1.40
CA ALA A 100 -4.14 -13.39 2.12
C ALA A 100 -3.97 -12.91 3.57
N GLY A 101 -4.00 -11.60 3.80
CA GLY A 101 -3.89 -11.05 5.14
C GLY A 101 -5.09 -11.40 6.03
N LEU A 102 -6.32 -11.41 5.50
CA LEU A 102 -7.50 -11.91 6.23
C LEU A 102 -7.39 -13.41 6.53
N ALA A 103 -6.91 -14.21 5.59
CA ALA A 103 -6.69 -15.64 5.82
C ALA A 103 -5.64 -15.86 6.93
N ILE A 104 -4.53 -15.12 6.91
CA ILE A 104 -3.50 -15.19 7.94
C ILE A 104 -4.06 -14.74 9.30
N ALA A 105 -4.87 -13.68 9.36
CA ALA A 105 -5.54 -13.26 10.59
C ALA A 105 -6.38 -14.39 11.20
N ARG A 106 -7.03 -15.19 10.36
CA ARG A 106 -7.90 -16.30 10.78
C ARG A 106 -7.13 -17.55 11.22
N PHE A 107 -6.02 -17.88 10.55
CA PHE A 107 -5.31 -19.15 10.75
C PHE A 107 -4.02 -19.01 11.59
N ARG A 108 -3.36 -17.84 11.60
CA ARG A 108 -2.07 -17.61 12.29
C ARG A 108 -1.97 -16.18 12.86
N PRO A 109 -2.83 -15.79 13.83
CA PRO A 109 -2.87 -14.43 14.37
C PRO A 109 -1.64 -14.00 15.19
N GLY A 110 -0.70 -14.91 15.49
CA GLY A 110 0.44 -14.64 16.36
C GLY A 110 1.69 -14.09 15.67
N TYR A 111 1.74 -13.99 14.34
CA TYR A 111 2.96 -13.54 13.61
C TYR A 111 3.11 -12.01 13.58
N ASN A 112 1.98 -11.32 13.45
CA ASN A 112 1.75 -9.90 13.73
C ASN A 112 0.37 -9.84 14.40
N GLY A 113 0.08 -8.84 15.24
CA GLY A 113 -1.20 -8.80 15.97
C GLY A 113 -2.42 -8.88 15.04
N ALA A 114 -3.47 -9.61 15.44
CA ALA A 114 -4.66 -9.83 14.61
C ALA A 114 -5.30 -8.52 14.08
N ARG A 115 -5.23 -7.45 14.88
CA ARG A 115 -5.68 -6.10 14.50
C ARG A 115 -4.93 -5.56 13.28
N PHE A 116 -3.60 -5.73 13.23
CA PHE A 116 -2.79 -5.30 12.09
C PHE A 116 -3.23 -6.00 10.81
N TRP A 117 -3.37 -7.33 10.86
CA TRP A 117 -3.78 -8.09 9.69
C TRP A 117 -5.16 -7.67 9.19
N ILE A 118 -6.14 -7.51 10.08
CA ILE A 118 -7.50 -7.10 9.69
C ILE A 118 -7.51 -5.70 9.09
N VAL A 119 -6.99 -4.70 9.81
CA VAL A 119 -6.99 -3.30 9.38
C VAL A 119 -6.24 -3.15 8.06
N SER A 120 -5.02 -3.68 8.01
CA SER A 120 -4.19 -3.56 6.83
C SER A 120 -4.81 -4.28 5.63
N SER A 121 -5.42 -5.46 5.84
CA SER A 121 -6.10 -6.18 4.76
C SER A 121 -7.32 -5.43 4.24
N ALA A 122 -8.12 -4.86 5.13
CA ALA A 122 -9.26 -4.03 4.75
C ALA A 122 -8.80 -2.82 3.93
N THR A 123 -7.72 -2.14 4.34
CA THR A 123 -7.12 -1.04 3.56
C THR A 123 -6.65 -1.51 2.19
N CYS A 124 -5.98 -2.65 2.08
CA CYS A 124 -5.53 -3.18 0.79
C CYS A 124 -6.68 -3.61 -0.12
N LEU A 125 -7.76 -4.21 0.41
CA LEU A 125 -8.94 -4.54 -0.36
C LEU A 125 -9.66 -3.27 -0.84
N MET A 126 -9.78 -2.26 0.02
CA MET A 126 -10.37 -0.98 -0.33
C MET A 126 -9.58 -0.31 -1.45
N LEU A 127 -8.26 -0.16 -1.28
CA LEU A 127 -7.38 0.42 -2.31
C LEU A 127 -7.42 -0.43 -3.59
N GLY A 128 -7.34 -1.75 -3.49
CA GLY A 128 -7.43 -2.65 -4.64
C GLY A 128 -8.75 -2.50 -5.40
N GLY A 129 -9.86 -2.29 -4.70
CA GLY A 129 -11.14 -1.94 -5.30
C GLY A 129 -11.13 -0.61 -6.04
N LEU A 130 -10.55 0.45 -5.44
CA LEU A 130 -10.40 1.75 -6.08
C LEU A 130 -9.50 1.69 -7.33
N TYR A 131 -8.39 0.96 -7.26
CA TYR A 131 -7.52 0.72 -8.42
C TYR A 131 -8.25 -0.08 -9.49
N LEU A 132 -9.01 -1.12 -9.13
CA LEU A 132 -9.78 -1.92 -10.09
C LEU A 132 -10.81 -1.07 -10.83
N THR A 133 -11.69 -0.37 -10.11
CA THR A 133 -12.75 0.45 -10.69
C THR A 133 -12.17 1.57 -11.53
N GLY A 134 -11.14 2.25 -11.02
CA GLY A 134 -10.42 3.30 -11.71
C GLY A 134 -9.75 2.80 -12.99
N THR A 135 -9.06 1.66 -12.93
CA THR A 135 -8.39 1.06 -14.10
C THR A 135 -9.39 0.65 -15.17
N LEU A 136 -10.52 0.05 -14.78
CA LEU A 136 -11.58 -0.34 -15.73
C LEU A 136 -12.19 0.89 -16.44
N GLN A 137 -12.41 2.00 -15.72
CA GLN A 137 -12.91 3.25 -16.31
C GLN A 137 -11.89 3.95 -17.21
N ALA A 138 -10.61 3.87 -16.86
CA ALA A 138 -9.53 4.44 -17.66
C ALA A 138 -9.10 3.53 -18.83
N TRP A 139 -9.47 2.25 -18.83
CA TRP A 139 -8.99 1.23 -19.78
C TRP A 139 -9.05 1.61 -21.27
N PRO A 140 -10.14 2.24 -21.76
CA PRO A 140 -10.21 2.66 -23.17
C PRO A 140 -9.20 3.75 -23.54
N ARG A 141 -8.68 4.49 -22.55
CA ARG A 141 -7.80 5.67 -22.68
C ARG A 141 -6.33 5.41 -22.34
N LEU A 142 -6.06 4.39 -21.52
CA LEU A 142 -4.70 3.93 -21.16
C LEU A 142 -3.99 3.26 -22.33
#